data_AF-A0A9E2MST3-F1
#
_entry.id   AF-A0A9E2MST3-F1
#
_cell.length_a   1.000
_cell.length_b   1.000
_cell.length_c   1.000
_cell.angle_alpha   90.00
_cell.angle_beta   90.00
_cell.angle_gamma   90.00
#
_symmetry.space_group_name_H-M   'P 1'
#
loop_
_entity.id
_entity.type
_entity.pdbx_description
1 polymer ?
#
loop_
_entity_poly.entity_id
_entity_poly.type
_entity_poly.pdbx_seq_one_letter_code
_entity_poly.pdbx_strand_id
1 'polypeptide(L)'
;ATPFDIENVFWSHRGGLCTFDVMVAEFGLVAEPLQRLAAIVRAADTGQSELVPEAAGLLAVSLGLSRLYADDLAQLEAGMTLYDALYRWCRDATGETHNWPNAKVAQ
;
A
#
# COMPACT_ATOMS: atom_id res chain seq x y z
N ALA A 1 -2.25 20.25 -12.95
CA ALA A 1 -2.30 19.09 -12.04
C ALA A 1 -3.70 18.98 -11.47
N THR A 2 -4.17 17.78 -11.15
CA THR A 2 -5.44 17.55 -10.45
C THR A 2 -5.14 17.41 -8.96
N PRO A 3 -5.80 18.14 -8.05
CA PRO A 3 -5.55 18.03 -6.61
C PRO A 3 -6.10 16.70 -6.09
N PHE A 4 -5.38 16.11 -5.13
CA PHE A 4 -5.76 14.91 -4.43
C PHE A 4 -5.24 14.95 -2.98
N ASP A 5 -5.86 14.16 -2.10
CA ASP A 5 -5.42 13.97 -0.72
C ASP A 5 -5.40 15.24 0.15
N ILE A 6 -6.33 16.14 -0.14
CA ILE A 6 -6.58 17.36 0.63
C ILE A 6 -8.08 17.53 0.87
N GLU A 7 -8.46 18.40 1.81
CA GLU A 7 -9.87 18.66 2.11
C GLU A 7 -10.59 19.33 0.92
N ASN A 8 -11.89 19.06 0.79
CA ASN A 8 -12.80 19.74 -0.15
C ASN A 8 -12.47 19.57 -1.64
N VAL A 9 -11.77 18.50 -2.04
CA VAL A 9 -11.56 18.14 -3.46
C VAL A 9 -12.17 16.77 -3.78
N PHE A 10 -12.38 16.50 -5.07
CA PHE A 10 -13.00 15.25 -5.53
C PHE A 10 -12.23 14.00 -5.12
N TRP A 11 -10.90 14.04 -5.28
CA TRP A 11 -9.97 12.99 -4.86
C TRP A 11 -9.55 13.24 -3.41
N SER A 12 -10.41 12.85 -2.48
CA SER A 12 -10.18 13.00 -1.05
C SER A 12 -10.73 11.80 -0.32
N HIS A 13 -10.52 11.76 1.00
CA HIS A 13 -11.09 10.74 1.86
C HIS A 13 -12.62 10.80 1.83
N ARG A 14 -13.26 9.63 1.90
CA ARG A 14 -14.73 9.52 1.93
C ARG A 14 -15.15 8.52 3.01
N GLY A 15 -15.70 9.04 4.11
CA GLY A 15 -15.99 8.21 5.27
C GLY A 15 -14.70 7.60 5.83
N GLY A 16 -14.65 6.27 5.95
CA GLY A 16 -13.46 5.54 6.38
C GLY A 16 -12.48 5.18 5.26
N LEU A 17 -12.74 5.59 4.01
CA LEU A 17 -11.90 5.29 2.85
C LEU A 17 -10.85 6.38 2.62
N CYS A 18 -9.62 5.99 2.32
CA CYS A 18 -8.57 6.93 1.94
C CYS A 18 -8.70 7.36 0.47
N THR A 19 -7.88 8.34 0.04
CA THR A 19 -7.87 8.80 -1.36
C THR A 19 -7.61 7.66 -2.35
N PHE A 20 -6.77 6.68 -2.00
CA PHE A 20 -6.47 5.53 -2.86
C PHE A 20 -7.69 4.62 -3.07
N ASP A 21 -8.44 4.32 -2.01
CA ASP A 21 -9.71 3.57 -2.12
C ASP A 21 -10.70 4.26 -3.07
N VAL A 22 -10.80 5.59 -2.95
CA VAL A 22 -11.67 6.39 -3.80
C VAL A 22 -11.25 6.31 -5.27
N MET A 23 -9.95 6.39 -5.56
CA MET A 23 -9.44 6.19 -6.92
C MET A 23 -9.76 4.80 -7.46
N VAL A 24 -9.52 3.74 -6.67
CA VAL A 24 -9.84 2.36 -7.06
C VAL A 24 -11.32 2.21 -7.42
N ALA A 25 -12.21 2.80 -6.61
CA ALA A 25 -13.66 2.75 -6.84
C ALA A 25 -14.08 3.55 -8.09
N GLU A 26 -13.65 4.81 -8.20
CA GLU A 26 -14.04 5.71 -9.30
C GLU A 26 -13.49 5.27 -10.65
N PHE A 27 -12.32 4.61 -10.68
CA PHE A 27 -11.76 4.03 -11.90
C PHE A 27 -12.30 2.62 -12.21
N GLY A 28 -13.15 2.05 -11.36
CA GLY A 28 -13.73 0.72 -11.58
C GLY A 28 -12.70 -0.41 -11.52
N LEU A 29 -11.62 -0.25 -10.75
CA LEU A 29 -10.52 -1.21 -10.66
C LEU A 29 -10.86 -2.33 -9.65
N VAL A 30 -11.58 -3.35 -10.11
CA VAL A 30 -12.17 -4.38 -9.23
C VAL A 30 -11.32 -5.63 -8.99
N ALA A 31 -10.02 -5.60 -9.29
CA ALA A 31 -9.15 -6.76 -9.13
C ALA A 31 -8.88 -7.07 -7.64
N GLU A 32 -9.01 -8.34 -7.21
CA GLU A 32 -8.76 -8.77 -5.83
C GLU A 32 -7.39 -8.33 -5.28
N PRO A 33 -6.26 -8.44 -6.02
CA PRO A 33 -4.97 -7.99 -5.52
C PRO A 33 -4.94 -6.49 -5.21
N LEU A 34 -5.65 -5.69 -6.01
CA LEU A 34 -5.74 -4.25 -5.81
C LEU A 34 -6.62 -3.90 -4.61
N GLN A 35 -7.70 -4.64 -4.38
CA GLN A 35 -8.53 -4.48 -3.18
C GLN A 35 -7.74 -4.80 -1.91
N ARG A 36 -6.88 -5.82 -1.95
CA ARG A 36 -5.97 -6.14 -0.83
C ARG A 36 -4.95 -5.03 -0.60
N LEU A 37 -4.33 -4.53 -1.66
CA LEU A 37 -3.41 -3.39 -1.57
C LEU A 37 -4.12 -2.15 -1.00
N ALA A 38 -5.35 -1.88 -1.43
CA ALA A 38 -6.14 -0.76 -0.93
C ALA A 38 -6.42 -0.86 0.58
N ALA A 39 -6.66 -2.07 1.10
CA ALA A 39 -6.80 -2.27 2.54
C ALA A 39 -5.51 -1.93 3.32
N ILE A 40 -4.34 -2.29 2.79
CA ILE A 40 -3.04 -1.97 3.40
C ILE A 40 -2.80 -0.46 3.39
N VAL A 41 -3.03 0.19 2.24
CA VAL A 41 -2.88 1.65 2.11
C VAL A 41 -3.83 2.39 3.05
N ARG A 42 -5.12 2.03 3.06
CA ARG A 42 -6.12 2.61 3.96
C ARG A 42 -5.71 2.51 5.42
N ALA A 43 -5.26 1.32 5.86
CA ALA A 43 -4.86 1.08 7.24
C ALA A 43 -3.65 1.93 7.65
N ALA A 44 -2.65 2.04 6.77
CA ALA A 44 -1.47 2.86 7.01
C ALA A 44 -1.79 4.36 7.04
N ASP A 45 -2.61 4.81 6.11
CA ASP A 45 -2.95 6.22 5.89
C ASP A 45 -3.92 6.78 6.95
N THR A 46 -4.89 5.96 7.40
CA THR A 46 -5.87 6.37 8.41
C THR A 46 -5.44 6.07 9.85
N GLY A 47 -4.24 5.50 10.05
CA GLY A 47 -3.73 5.14 11.38
C GLY A 47 -4.40 3.91 12.02
N GLN A 48 -5.24 3.18 11.28
CA GLN A 48 -5.92 1.96 11.72
C GLN A 48 -5.07 0.72 11.42
N SER A 49 -3.86 0.69 11.97
CA SER A 49 -2.87 -0.36 11.70
C SER A 49 -3.30 -1.79 12.08
N GLU A 50 -4.33 -1.93 12.92
CA GLU A 50 -4.94 -3.18 13.31
C GLU A 50 -5.81 -3.82 12.21
N LEU A 51 -6.16 -3.07 11.16
CA LEU A 51 -7.00 -3.61 10.06
C LEU A 51 -6.29 -4.72 9.28
N VAL A 52 -4.99 -4.57 9.03
CA VAL A 52 -4.15 -5.56 8.36
C VAL A 52 -2.71 -5.49 8.90
N PRO A 53 -2.04 -6.64 9.13
CA PRO A 53 -0.72 -6.66 9.78
C PRO A 53 0.38 -5.93 8.98
N GLU A 54 0.23 -5.81 7.66
CA GLU A 54 1.20 -5.15 6.78
C GLU A 54 1.21 -3.62 6.93
N ALA A 55 0.15 -3.02 7.48
CA ALA A 55 -0.04 -1.57 7.53
C ALA A 55 1.06 -0.84 8.29
N ALA A 56 1.45 -1.37 9.46
CA ALA A 56 2.52 -0.78 10.27
C ALA A 56 3.88 -0.80 9.54
N GLY A 57 4.14 -1.85 8.76
CA GLY A 57 5.33 -1.96 7.91
C GLY A 57 5.33 -0.93 6.79
N LEU A 58 4.22 -0.79 6.07
CA LEU A 58 4.07 0.22 5.02
C LEU A 58 4.27 1.64 5.57
N LEU A 59 3.66 1.95 6.73
CA LEU A 59 3.81 3.26 7.38
C LEU A 59 5.28 3.53 7.75
N ALA A 60 5.95 2.56 8.37
CA ALA A 60 7.35 2.69 8.77
C ALA A 60 8.27 2.95 7.57
N VAL A 61 8.09 2.20 6.47
CA VAL A 61 8.87 2.40 5.24
C VAL A 61 8.56 3.75 4.60
N SER A 62 7.28 4.16 4.54
CA SER A 62 6.87 5.43 3.94
C SER A 62 7.44 6.64 4.68
N LEU A 63 7.41 6.62 6.02
CA LEU A 63 8.05 7.64 6.85
C LEU A 63 9.58 7.61 6.72
N GLY A 64 10.18 6.43 6.55
CA GLY A 64 11.61 6.30 6.26
C GLY A 64 11.99 6.95 4.93
N LEU A 65 11.22 6.70 3.86
CA LEU A 65 11.43 7.28 2.54
C LEU A 65 11.36 8.81 2.59
N SER A 66 10.38 9.39 3.30
CA SER A 66 10.26 10.85 3.42
C SER A 66 11.38 11.51 4.22
N ARG A 67 12.12 10.74 5.02
CA ARG A 67 13.33 11.22 5.72
C ARG A 67 14.61 10.97 4.94
N LEU A 68 14.60 9.99 4.03
CA LEU A 68 15.74 9.66 3.19
C LEU A 68 15.86 10.61 1.99
N TYR A 69 14.73 11.07 1.45
CA TYR A 69 14.68 11.91 0.26
C TYR A 69 14.10 13.28 0.61
N ALA A 70 14.79 14.35 0.20
CA ALA A 70 14.27 15.72 0.25
C ALA A 70 13.61 16.15 -1.08
N ASP A 71 13.83 15.39 -2.15
CA ASP A 71 13.23 15.59 -3.46
C ASP A 71 12.05 14.62 -3.62
N ASP A 72 10.85 15.18 -3.77
CA ASP A 72 9.60 14.43 -3.87
C ASP A 72 9.58 13.49 -5.08
N LEU A 73 10.22 13.84 -6.20
CA LEU A 73 10.27 12.99 -7.38
C LEU A 73 11.21 11.80 -7.16
N ALA A 74 12.35 12.03 -6.50
CA ALA A 74 13.24 10.92 -6.12
C ALA A 74 12.57 9.98 -5.10
N GLN A 75 11.82 10.53 -4.15
CA GLN A 75 11.03 9.75 -3.21
C GLN A 75 9.95 8.93 -3.92
N LEU A 76 9.23 9.54 -4.87
CA LEU A 76 8.22 8.87 -5.67
C LEU A 76 8.81 7.68 -6.42
N GLU A 77 9.91 7.87 -7.15
CA GLU A 77 10.58 6.78 -7.89
C GLU A 77 10.99 5.61 -6.98
N ALA A 78 11.54 5.91 -5.79
CA ALA A 78 11.85 4.87 -4.80
C ALA A 78 10.58 4.17 -4.28
N GLY A 79 9.51 4.94 -4.03
CA GLY A 79 8.21 4.44 -3.58
C GLY A 79 7.50 3.57 -4.62
N MET A 80 7.65 3.84 -5.92
CA MET A 80 7.03 3.05 -6.99
C MET A 80 7.44 1.58 -6.90
N THR A 81 8.73 1.30 -6.66
CA THR A 81 9.22 -0.08 -6.50
C THR A 81 8.60 -0.78 -5.29
N LEU A 82 8.39 -0.04 -4.18
CA LEU A 82 7.72 -0.58 -2.98
C LEU A 82 6.28 -0.98 -3.28
N TYR A 83 5.53 -0.13 -3.97
CA TYR A 83 4.14 -0.41 -4.34
C TYR A 83 4.03 -1.56 -5.36
N ASP A 84 4.94 -1.65 -6.33
CA ASP A 84 5.01 -2.78 -7.26
C ASP A 84 5.27 -4.11 -6.53
N ALA A 85 6.19 -4.11 -5.56
CA ALA A 85 6.48 -5.29 -4.73
C ALA A 85 5.28 -5.68 -3.85
N LEU A 86 4.63 -4.71 -3.21
CA LEU A 86 3.42 -4.95 -2.41
C LEU A 86 2.25 -5.44 -3.26
N TYR A 87 2.04 -4.87 -4.44
CA TYR A 87 1.02 -5.34 -5.37
C TYR A 87 1.30 -6.78 -5.80
N ARG A 88 2.56 -7.10 -6.15
CA ARG A 88 2.95 -8.46 -6.50
C ARG A 88 2.71 -9.43 -5.35
N TRP A 89 3.06 -9.04 -4.13
CA TRP A 89 2.79 -9.82 -2.93
C TRP A 89 1.29 -10.07 -2.74
N CYS A 90 0.46 -9.01 -2.86
CA CYS A 90 -0.99 -9.11 -2.79
C CYS A 90 -1.58 -10.06 -3.84
N ARG A 91 -0.94 -10.16 -5.01
CA ARG A 91 -1.41 -10.98 -6.14
C ARG A 91 -1.15 -12.46 -5.97
N ASP A 92 0.07 -12.84 -5.58
CA ASP A 92 0.46 -14.25 -5.62
C ASP A 92 1.51 -14.71 -4.59
N ALA A 93 1.91 -13.87 -3.62
CA ALA A 93 2.93 -14.26 -2.62
C ALA A 93 2.46 -14.25 -1.16
N THR A 94 1.17 -14.02 -0.89
CA THR A 94 0.66 -13.92 0.49
C THR A 94 0.70 -15.24 1.28
N GLY A 95 0.81 -16.38 0.59
CA GLY A 95 0.95 -17.69 1.22
C GLY A 95 2.39 -18.11 1.49
N GLU A 96 3.38 -17.35 1.02
CA GLU A 96 4.78 -17.69 1.19
C GLU A 96 5.30 -17.13 2.51
N THR A 97 5.61 -18.01 3.44
CA THR A 97 6.37 -17.66 4.64
C THR A 97 7.84 -17.96 4.36
N HIS A 98 8.75 -17.01 4.64
CA HIS A 98 10.20 -17.24 4.59
C HIS A 98 10.57 -18.29 5.66
N ASN A 99 10.39 -19.56 5.32
CA ASN A 99 10.54 -20.69 6.23
C ASN A 99 12.00 -21.06 6.35
N TRP A 100 12.68 -20.36 7.25
CA TRP A 100 13.95 -20.84 7.79
C TRP A 100 13.70 -21.65 9.07
N PRO A 101 14.24 -22.88 9.20
CA PRO A 101 15.00 -23.63 8.21
C PRO A 101 14.11 -24.29 7.14
N ASN A 102 14.59 -24.31 5.89
CA ASN A 102 13.95 -25.02 4.79
C ASN A 102 14.03 -26.54 5.05
N ALA A 103 13.04 -27.10 5.74
CA ALA A 103 12.86 -28.54 5.77
C ALA A 103 12.51 -28.98 4.34
N LYS A 104 13.52 -29.45 3.60
CA LYS A 104 13.28 -30.10 2.31
C LYS A 104 12.35 -31.27 2.58
N VAL A 105 11.12 -31.18 2.11
CA VAL A 105 10.22 -32.34 2.05
C VAL A 105 10.91 -33.32 1.11
N ALA A 106 11.37 -34.46 1.65
CA ALA A 106 11.87 -35.56 0.84
C ALA A 106 10.72 -36.02 -0.06
N GLN A 107 10.94 -35.99 -1.37
CA GLN A 107 10.07 -36.64 -2.36
C GLN A 107 10.23 -38.16 -2.27
#